data_AF-A0A8H8R6M7-F1
#
_entry.id   AF-A0A8H8R6M7-F1
#
_cell.length_a   1.000
_cell.length_b   1.000
_cell.length_c   1.000
_cell.angle_alpha   90.00
_cell.angle_beta   90.00
_cell.angle_gamma   90.00
#
_symmetry.space_group_name_H-M   'P 1'
#
loop_
_entity.id
_entity.type
_entity.pdbx_description
1 polymer ?
#
loop_
_entity_poly.entity_id
_entity_poly.type
_entity_poly.pdbx_seq_one_letter_code
_entity_poly.pdbx_strand_id
1 'polypeptide(L)'
;LNTLNLSTLNTCQQVVLYFLTILGNPFSVSVFVLYIRKRAFHKKFRDINDATWAPTPDSTHVGVEGAQMRTTETPTYKKPPFAFRKFLSVLKSSLGRNSQFHDLSREDWNKLGSIEYKALKMLLCLVPGYLIFSQLLGIFILAPYMVFNKSDVALSNGVSPLWLGTFLSSSAFNNCGLSLLDLNMVPFSTSFLVLVSSSVLALAGNLAFPIVFRGLLWSALKVLPADNHFQDWRETITFILKYPRRLYIYLFPSLHTWILVVILVLINGLEGIAFHFLNKKNPTLDTLPPHIQFLDAYFQTVVTRTAGFDVIPISFLRIGMQALYLAMMFVSAYPVVFAMRSSNVYEERSLGIYANELLPEKSEMFSSPNYGDEDTFLPHAPRTRAYYLQQEIRKQLGHDLWFPMATAILILWIETGSLDRDPTTFSAFNILFESVSAYAGVGLSTGLQDQAYSLCGEFHIASKLILCLAMLRGRHRGLPVAIDQAVQLPQDIPGEMEQQDHEIRTRFSLVDAALESRPPFSTRPSDQIK
;
A
#
# COMPACT_ATOMS: atom_id res chain seq x y z
N LEU A 1 -17.67 0.42 -11.18
CA LEU A 1 -18.34 0.54 -12.49
C LEU A 1 -19.07 -0.75 -12.77
N ASN A 2 -20.35 -0.62 -13.08
CA ASN A 2 -21.27 -1.72 -13.35
C ASN A 2 -21.94 -1.46 -14.70
N THR A 3 -21.95 -2.47 -15.58
CA THR A 3 -22.65 -2.39 -16.88
C THR A 3 -24.12 -2.78 -16.79
N LEU A 4 -24.50 -3.37 -15.66
CA LEU A 4 -25.85 -3.81 -15.35
C LEU A 4 -26.22 -3.29 -13.98
N ASN A 5 -27.51 -3.09 -13.76
CA ASN A 5 -28.03 -2.74 -12.45
C ASN A 5 -27.89 -3.94 -11.49
N LEU A 6 -27.42 -3.69 -10.26
CA LEU A 6 -27.13 -4.79 -9.31
C LEU A 6 -28.40 -5.32 -8.64
N SER A 7 -29.47 -4.52 -8.57
CA SER A 7 -30.76 -4.93 -8.03
C SER A 7 -31.42 -6.04 -8.85
N THR A 8 -31.18 -6.08 -10.16
CA THR A 8 -31.75 -7.08 -11.07
C THR A 8 -31.04 -8.43 -11.03
N LEU A 9 -29.90 -8.52 -10.33
CA LEU A 9 -29.12 -9.74 -10.20
C LEU A 9 -29.78 -10.71 -9.20
N ASN A 10 -29.68 -12.00 -9.50
CA ASN A 10 -30.10 -13.04 -8.58
C ASN A 10 -29.25 -13.00 -7.29
N THR A 11 -29.83 -13.38 -6.15
CA THR A 11 -29.11 -13.40 -4.86
C THR A 11 -27.81 -14.20 -4.91
N CYS A 12 -27.78 -15.32 -5.65
CA CYS A 12 -26.56 -16.09 -5.86
C CYS A 12 -25.45 -15.27 -6.55
N GLN A 13 -25.79 -14.49 -7.59
CA GLN A 13 -24.83 -13.63 -8.28
C GLN A 13 -24.33 -12.50 -7.38
N GLN A 14 -25.21 -11.91 -6.56
CA GLN A 14 -24.84 -10.90 -5.56
C GLN A 14 -23.88 -11.48 -4.50
N VAL A 15 -24.10 -12.72 -4.05
CA VAL A 15 -23.20 -13.41 -3.12
C VAL A 15 -21.83 -13.69 -3.75
N VAL A 16 -21.78 -14.08 -5.02
CA VAL A 16 -20.51 -14.26 -5.75
C VAL A 16 -19.75 -12.92 -5.82
N LEU A 17 -20.42 -11.83 -6.18
CA LEU A 17 -19.82 -10.50 -6.18
C LEU A 17 -19.30 -10.11 -4.79
N TYR A 18 -20.09 -10.36 -3.75
CA TYR A 18 -19.69 -10.11 -2.35
C TYR A 18 -18.36 -10.80 -2.01
N PHE A 19 -18.21 -12.10 -2.30
CA PHE A 19 -16.94 -12.79 -2.03
C PHE A 19 -15.78 -12.32 -2.92
N LEU A 20 -16.04 -11.98 -4.19
CA LEU A 20 -15.03 -11.43 -5.09
C LEU A 20 -14.49 -10.09 -4.57
N THR A 21 -15.33 -9.23 -3.99
CA THR A 21 -14.87 -7.96 -3.38
C THR A 21 -13.92 -8.18 -2.21
N ILE A 22 -14.17 -9.20 -1.38
CA ILE A 22 -13.33 -9.55 -0.23
C ILE A 22 -11.99 -10.16 -0.70
N LEU A 23 -12.03 -11.07 -1.68
CA LEU A 23 -10.83 -11.72 -2.21
C LEU A 23 -9.95 -10.77 -3.02
N GLY A 24 -10.55 -9.82 -3.74
CA GLY A 24 -9.84 -8.82 -4.54
C GLY A 24 -9.18 -7.70 -3.72
N ASN A 25 -9.38 -7.67 -2.40
CA ASN A 25 -8.75 -6.69 -1.52
C ASN A 25 -7.22 -6.95 -1.44
N PRO A 26 -6.36 -5.95 -1.69
CA PRO A 26 -4.90 -6.10 -1.59
C PRO A 26 -4.41 -6.68 -0.25
N PHE A 27 -5.11 -6.39 0.84
CA PHE A 27 -4.75 -6.94 2.16
C PHE A 27 -5.09 -8.41 2.27
N SER A 28 -6.20 -8.88 1.68
CA SER A 28 -6.52 -10.30 1.59
C SER A 28 -5.41 -11.05 0.83
N VAL A 29 -4.92 -10.49 -0.27
CA VAL A 29 -3.77 -11.03 -1.02
C VAL A 29 -2.50 -11.05 -0.15
N SER A 30 -2.29 -10.01 0.65
CA SER A 30 -1.10 -9.93 1.53
C SER A 30 -1.05 -11.03 2.60
N VAL A 31 -2.20 -11.56 3.03
CA VAL A 31 -2.28 -12.71 3.96
C VAL A 31 -1.65 -13.95 3.35
N PHE A 32 -1.89 -14.19 2.06
CA PHE A 32 -1.29 -15.33 1.34
C PHE A 32 0.24 -15.20 1.26
N VAL A 33 0.74 -13.99 1.01
CA VAL A 33 2.18 -13.69 0.99
C VAL A 33 2.81 -13.94 2.37
N LEU A 34 2.17 -13.48 3.45
CA LEU A 34 2.62 -13.74 4.82
C LEU A 34 2.64 -15.24 5.13
N TYR A 35 1.64 -16.00 4.66
CA TYR A 35 1.57 -17.44 4.83
C TYR A 35 2.74 -18.16 4.13
N ILE A 36 3.02 -17.84 2.86
CA ILE A 36 4.15 -18.40 2.11
C ILE A 36 5.46 -18.13 2.85
N ARG A 37 5.67 -16.88 3.28
CA ARG A 37 6.91 -16.48 3.96
C ARG A 37 7.08 -17.21 5.30
N LYS A 38 6.02 -17.34 6.10
CA LYS A 38 6.04 -18.14 7.34
C LYS A 38 6.42 -19.60 7.04
N ARG A 39 5.87 -20.20 5.98
CA ARG A 39 6.18 -21.58 5.59
C ARG A 39 7.63 -21.75 5.19
N ALA A 40 8.22 -20.78 4.50
CA ALA A 40 9.64 -20.79 4.15
C ALA A 40 10.55 -20.74 5.38
N PHE A 41 10.26 -19.86 6.35
CA PHE A 41 10.98 -19.85 7.63
C PHE A 41 10.82 -21.19 8.37
N HIS A 42 9.62 -21.76 8.41
CA HIS A 42 9.38 -23.03 9.09
C HIS A 42 10.19 -24.19 8.45
N LYS A 43 10.26 -24.23 7.11
CA LYS A 43 11.08 -25.19 6.39
C LYS A 43 12.56 -25.03 6.74
N LYS A 44 13.09 -23.81 6.69
CA LYS A 44 14.49 -23.52 7.05
C LYS A 44 14.84 -23.97 8.48
N PHE A 45 13.97 -23.70 9.45
CA PHE A 45 14.20 -24.14 10.84
C PHE A 45 14.18 -25.66 10.99
N ARG A 46 13.34 -26.36 10.21
CA ARG A 46 13.32 -27.83 10.18
C ARG A 46 14.62 -28.35 9.59
N ASP A 47 15.07 -27.80 8.46
CA ASP A 47 16.31 -28.22 7.79
C ASP A 47 17.55 -28.02 8.72
N ILE A 48 17.60 -26.92 9.49
CA ILE A 48 18.64 -26.70 10.51
C ILE A 48 18.56 -27.74 11.64
N ASN A 49 17.36 -28.04 12.13
CA ASN A 49 17.18 -29.04 13.18
C ASN A 49 17.63 -30.42 12.68
N ASP A 50 17.19 -30.83 11.48
CA ASP A 50 17.54 -32.11 10.87
C ASP A 50 19.07 -32.22 10.62
N ALA A 51 19.72 -31.13 10.19
CA ALA A 51 21.18 -31.08 10.06
C ALA A 51 21.93 -31.16 11.39
N THR A 52 21.33 -30.67 12.48
CA THR A 52 21.92 -30.75 13.84
C THR A 52 21.85 -32.17 14.40
N TRP A 53 20.86 -32.98 13.95
CA TRP A 53 20.66 -34.37 14.39
C TRP A 53 21.23 -35.41 13.42
N ALA A 54 21.83 -35.00 12.29
CA ALA A 54 22.52 -35.91 11.41
C ALA A 54 23.76 -36.48 12.11
N PRO A 55 23.92 -37.81 12.25
CA PRO A 55 25.12 -38.40 12.82
C PRO A 55 26.31 -37.99 11.95
N THR A 56 27.31 -37.37 12.57
CA THR A 56 28.60 -37.08 11.91
C THR A 56 29.20 -38.41 11.45
N PRO A 57 29.57 -38.58 10.16
CA PRO A 57 30.24 -39.80 9.72
C PRO A 57 31.56 -39.93 10.50
N ASP A 58 31.76 -41.11 11.06
CA ASP A 58 32.82 -41.49 12.00
C ASP A 58 34.18 -40.86 11.69
N SER A 59 34.67 -40.05 12.64
CA SER A 59 36.11 -39.91 12.80
C SER A 59 36.60 -41.12 13.58
N THR A 60 37.29 -42.00 12.88
CA THR A 60 37.99 -43.18 13.38
C THR A 60 38.96 -42.79 14.49
N HIS A 61 38.51 -42.88 15.74
CA HIS A 61 39.41 -42.89 16.89
C HIS A 61 39.70 -44.32 17.32
N VAL A 62 40.97 -44.67 17.07
CA VAL A 62 41.71 -45.85 17.54
C VAL A 62 41.43 -46.10 19.02
N GLY A 63 41.25 -47.38 19.35
CA GLY A 63 40.73 -47.84 20.63
C GLY A 63 41.53 -47.44 21.86
N VAL A 64 40.79 -47.23 22.94
CA VAL A 64 41.19 -47.56 24.31
C VAL A 64 39.97 -48.13 25.01
N GLU A 65 40.03 -49.42 25.33
CA GLU A 65 39.06 -50.09 26.21
C GLU A 65 39.17 -49.56 27.65
N GLY A 66 38.02 -49.45 28.33
CA GLY A 66 37.97 -49.45 29.79
C GLY A 66 37.86 -48.10 30.46
N ALA A 67 36.64 -47.53 30.50
CA ALA A 67 36.21 -46.69 31.61
C ALA A 67 34.68 -46.74 31.73
N GLN A 68 34.19 -47.34 32.82
CA GLN A 68 32.79 -47.33 33.20
C GLN A 68 32.29 -45.87 33.29
N MET A 69 31.31 -45.50 32.45
CA MET A 69 30.62 -44.23 32.55
C MET A 69 29.82 -44.19 33.86
N ARG A 70 30.34 -43.47 34.85
CA ARG A 70 29.51 -42.90 35.92
C ARG A 70 28.50 -41.96 35.26
N THR A 71 27.23 -42.24 35.43
CA THR A 71 26.12 -41.30 35.18
C THR A 71 26.31 -40.09 36.09
N THR A 72 27.06 -39.10 35.60
CA THR A 72 27.04 -37.74 36.14
C THR A 72 25.84 -37.05 35.49
N GLU A 73 24.90 -36.64 36.34
CA GLU A 73 23.76 -35.82 35.97
C GLU A 73 24.25 -34.69 35.05
N THR A 74 23.68 -34.61 33.84
CA THR A 74 23.95 -33.51 32.93
C THR A 74 23.57 -32.22 33.66
N PRO A 75 24.51 -31.27 33.88
CA PRO A 75 24.15 -29.98 34.45
C PRO A 75 23.14 -29.36 33.49
N THR A 76 21.91 -29.20 33.95
CA THR A 76 20.85 -28.54 33.20
C THR A 76 21.29 -27.09 33.03
N TYR A 77 21.98 -26.79 31.92
CA TYR A 77 22.38 -25.45 31.55
C TYR A 77 21.10 -24.67 31.25
N LYS A 78 20.50 -24.09 32.30
CA LYS A 78 19.40 -23.15 32.17
C LYS A 78 19.94 -21.98 31.37
N LYS A 79 19.66 -21.97 30.05
CA LYS A 79 19.95 -20.82 29.19
C LYS A 79 19.39 -19.58 29.90
N PRO A 80 20.20 -18.52 30.09
CA PRO A 80 19.72 -17.31 30.74
C PRO A 80 18.48 -16.79 29.99
N PRO A 81 17.52 -16.16 30.69
CA PRO A 81 16.33 -15.63 30.06
C PRO A 81 16.72 -14.70 28.92
N PHE A 82 16.06 -14.86 27.77
CA PHE A 82 16.36 -14.09 26.57
C PHE A 82 16.21 -12.59 26.85
N ALA A 83 17.33 -11.87 26.91
CA ALA A 83 17.35 -10.45 27.23
C ALA A 83 17.01 -9.61 25.98
N PHE A 84 15.72 -9.57 25.61
CA PHE A 84 15.24 -8.89 24.40
C PHE A 84 15.69 -7.43 24.31
N ARG A 85 15.73 -6.68 25.41
CA ARG A 85 16.21 -5.28 25.42
C ARG A 85 17.68 -5.16 25.05
N LYS A 86 18.53 -6.08 25.54
CA LYS A 86 19.96 -6.13 25.20
C LYS A 86 20.16 -6.53 23.74
N PHE A 87 19.33 -7.44 23.24
CA PHE A 87 19.33 -7.79 21.81
C PHE A 87 18.91 -6.60 20.94
N LEU A 88 17.90 -5.84 21.34
CA LEU A 88 17.48 -4.63 20.63
C LEU A 88 18.55 -3.53 20.61
N SER A 89 19.43 -3.46 21.62
CA SER A 89 20.58 -2.53 21.58
C SER A 89 21.67 -3.00 20.63
N VAL A 90 21.95 -4.31 20.56
CA VAL A 90 22.87 -4.89 19.55
C VAL A 90 22.35 -4.66 18.14
N LEU A 91 21.04 -4.88 17.92
CA LEU A 91 20.39 -4.54 16.66
C LEU A 91 20.44 -3.04 16.34
N LYS A 92 20.47 -2.17 17.36
CA LYS A 92 20.58 -0.73 17.16
C LYS A 92 22.00 -0.32 16.74
N SER A 93 23.03 -0.96 17.29
CA SER A 93 24.42 -0.68 16.89
C SER A 93 24.72 -1.18 15.47
N SER A 94 24.14 -2.30 15.08
CA SER A 94 24.24 -2.89 13.73
C SER A 94 23.24 -2.29 12.72
N LEU A 95 22.52 -1.23 13.09
CA LEU A 95 21.43 -0.68 12.29
C LEU A 95 21.97 0.18 11.13
N GLY A 96 21.76 -0.29 9.90
CA GLY A 96 21.93 0.50 8.68
C GLY A 96 20.70 1.34 8.34
N ARG A 97 20.64 1.86 7.11
CA ARG A 97 19.48 2.63 6.63
C ARG A 97 18.24 1.73 6.49
N ASN A 98 17.07 2.23 6.90
CA ASN A 98 15.76 1.61 6.67
C ASN A 98 15.60 0.15 7.17
N SER A 99 16.20 -0.22 8.31
CA SER A 99 16.09 -1.55 8.97
C SER A 99 16.94 -2.69 8.38
N GLN A 100 17.96 -2.37 7.57
CA GLN A 100 19.03 -3.33 7.25
C GLN A 100 19.98 -3.50 8.44
N PHE A 101 20.47 -4.71 8.68
CA PHE A 101 21.46 -4.98 9.70
C PHE A 101 22.75 -5.50 9.07
N HIS A 102 23.88 -4.93 9.50
CA HIS A 102 25.22 -5.33 9.09
C HIS A 102 26.03 -5.76 10.31
N ASP A 103 27.12 -6.49 10.09
CA ASP A 103 28.07 -6.89 11.13
C ASP A 103 27.45 -7.64 12.33
N LEU A 104 26.46 -8.50 12.06
CA LEU A 104 25.86 -9.39 13.04
C LEU A 104 26.57 -10.75 13.03
N SER A 105 26.81 -11.31 14.21
CA SER A 105 27.25 -12.70 14.36
C SER A 105 26.20 -13.68 13.83
N ARG A 106 26.61 -14.85 13.34
CA ARG A 106 25.71 -15.92 12.88
C ARG A 106 24.66 -16.31 13.93
N GLU A 107 25.04 -16.30 15.21
CA GLU A 107 24.10 -16.56 16.30
C GLU A 107 23.02 -15.48 16.42
N ASP A 108 23.38 -14.21 16.21
CA ASP A 108 22.45 -13.09 16.32
C ASP A 108 21.53 -13.03 15.10
N TRP A 109 22.00 -13.43 13.92
CA TRP A 109 21.15 -13.67 12.75
C TRP A 109 20.11 -14.77 12.99
N ASN A 110 20.50 -15.88 13.62
CA ASN A 110 19.56 -16.96 13.95
C ASN A 110 18.52 -16.53 15.00
N LYS A 111 18.93 -15.73 16.00
CA LYS A 111 18.01 -15.11 16.96
C LYS A 111 17.05 -14.14 16.26
N LEU A 112 17.54 -13.33 15.33
CA LEU A 112 16.74 -12.38 14.55
C LEU A 112 15.67 -13.10 13.71
N GLY A 113 16.07 -14.14 12.99
CA GLY A 113 15.14 -14.99 12.24
C GLY A 113 14.07 -15.67 13.11
N SER A 114 14.42 -16.04 14.35
CA SER A 114 13.47 -16.63 15.31
C SER A 114 12.41 -15.61 15.75
N ILE A 115 12.80 -14.35 15.98
CA ILE A 115 11.87 -13.26 16.32
C ILE A 115 11.00 -12.89 15.12
N GLU A 116 11.58 -12.84 13.91
CA GLU A 116 10.81 -12.64 12.68
C GLU A 116 9.75 -13.72 12.48
N TYR A 117 10.08 -14.99 12.70
CA TYR A 117 9.11 -16.07 12.61
C TYR A 117 7.96 -15.90 13.61
N LYS A 118 8.26 -15.55 14.87
CA LYS A 118 7.23 -15.24 15.88
C LYS A 118 6.36 -14.07 15.44
N ALA A 119 6.96 -13.00 14.91
CA ALA A 119 6.26 -11.84 14.40
C ALA A 119 5.36 -12.15 13.19
N LEU A 120 5.85 -12.95 12.23
CA LEU A 120 5.06 -13.40 11.08
C LEU A 120 3.89 -14.28 11.50
N LYS A 121 4.08 -15.17 12.48
CA LYS A 121 2.99 -15.99 13.04
C LYS A 121 1.91 -15.12 13.67
N MET A 122 2.30 -14.06 14.38
CA MET A 122 1.38 -13.11 14.99
C MET A 122 0.64 -12.27 13.94
N LEU A 123 1.37 -11.72 12.96
CA LEU A 123 0.78 -10.95 11.85
C LEU A 123 -0.21 -11.77 11.03
N LEU A 124 0.08 -13.05 10.79
CA LEU A 124 -0.82 -13.97 10.09
C LEU A 124 -2.15 -14.19 10.84
N CYS A 125 -2.20 -13.96 12.15
CA CYS A 125 -3.44 -13.97 12.92
C CYS A 125 -4.10 -12.59 12.95
N LEU A 126 -3.32 -11.53 13.18
CA LEU A 126 -3.84 -10.17 13.34
C LEU A 126 -4.40 -9.56 12.05
N VAL A 127 -3.76 -9.78 10.90
CA VAL A 127 -4.21 -9.18 9.63
C VAL A 127 -5.58 -9.73 9.21
N PRO A 128 -5.80 -11.06 9.11
CA PRO A 128 -7.14 -11.59 8.85
C PRO A 128 -8.14 -11.23 9.95
N GLY A 129 -7.70 -11.24 11.22
CA GLY A 129 -8.53 -10.82 12.35
C GLY A 129 -9.05 -9.40 12.19
N TYR A 130 -8.20 -8.46 11.75
CA TYR A 130 -8.59 -7.08 11.45
C TYR A 130 -9.60 -6.98 10.30
N LEU A 131 -9.37 -7.72 9.20
CA LEU A 131 -10.25 -7.70 8.03
C LEU A 131 -11.66 -8.20 8.39
N ILE A 132 -11.74 -9.33 9.11
CA ILE A 132 -13.00 -9.91 9.55
C ILE A 132 -13.68 -9.01 10.58
N PHE A 133 -12.93 -8.55 11.60
CA PHE A 133 -13.47 -7.69 12.65
C PHE A 133 -14.07 -6.39 12.09
N SER A 134 -13.38 -5.73 11.16
CA SER A 134 -13.85 -4.46 10.58
C SER A 134 -15.12 -4.65 9.76
N GLN A 135 -15.23 -5.74 8.99
CA GLN A 135 -16.44 -6.05 8.24
C GLN A 135 -17.60 -6.43 9.15
N LEU A 136 -17.37 -7.26 10.17
CA LEU A 136 -18.39 -7.63 11.15
C LEU A 136 -18.90 -6.41 11.94
N LEU A 137 -18.00 -5.50 12.31
CA LEU A 137 -18.36 -4.24 12.95
C LEU A 137 -19.31 -3.43 12.07
N GLY A 138 -18.99 -3.29 10.78
CA GLY A 138 -19.86 -2.59 9.84
C GLY A 138 -21.20 -3.31 9.62
N ILE A 139 -21.22 -4.65 9.56
CA ILE A 139 -22.46 -5.44 9.44
C ILE A 139 -23.33 -5.23 10.67
N PHE A 140 -22.74 -5.27 11.87
CA PHE A 140 -23.44 -5.09 13.13
C PHE A 140 -24.06 -3.68 13.28
N ILE A 141 -23.46 -2.67 12.66
CA ILE A 141 -23.97 -1.29 12.67
C ILE A 141 -25.03 -1.10 11.57
N LEU A 142 -24.71 -1.45 10.33
CA LEU A 142 -25.55 -1.14 9.16
C LEU A 142 -26.74 -2.10 9.01
N ALA A 143 -26.56 -3.41 9.19
CA ALA A 143 -27.62 -4.37 8.91
C ALA A 143 -28.85 -4.21 9.82
N PRO A 144 -28.72 -4.06 11.16
CA PRO A 144 -29.87 -3.77 12.01
C PRO A 144 -30.51 -2.42 11.68
N TYR A 145 -29.70 -1.38 11.42
CA TYR A 145 -30.23 -0.06 11.09
C TYR A 145 -31.07 -0.07 9.80
N MET A 146 -30.63 -0.81 8.79
CA MET A 146 -31.41 -0.99 7.54
C MET A 146 -32.75 -1.67 7.80
N VAL A 147 -32.79 -2.68 8.68
CA VAL A 147 -34.03 -3.38 9.02
C VAL A 147 -35.02 -2.48 9.78
N PHE A 148 -34.54 -1.71 10.77
CA PHE A 148 -35.43 -0.95 11.65
C PHE A 148 -35.83 0.43 11.13
N ASN A 149 -34.97 1.12 10.38
CA ASN A 149 -35.19 2.53 10.03
C ASN A 149 -35.28 2.80 8.52
N LYS A 150 -34.83 1.86 7.68
CA LYS A 150 -34.74 2.04 6.22
C LYS A 150 -35.15 0.80 5.41
N SER A 151 -36.09 0.01 5.94
CA SER A 151 -36.58 -1.22 5.30
C SER A 151 -37.17 -0.94 3.92
N ASP A 152 -37.88 0.17 3.78
CA ASP A 152 -38.66 0.50 2.59
C ASP A 152 -37.77 0.71 1.36
N VAL A 153 -36.58 1.32 1.56
CA VAL A 153 -35.60 1.56 0.50
C VAL A 153 -35.04 0.25 -0.07
N ALA A 154 -34.83 -0.75 0.79
CA ALA A 154 -34.34 -2.04 0.35
C ALA A 154 -35.43 -2.84 -0.37
N LEU A 155 -36.64 -2.86 0.21
CA LEU A 155 -37.78 -3.59 -0.32
C LEU A 155 -38.26 -3.03 -1.67
N SER A 156 -38.20 -1.71 -1.88
CA SER A 156 -38.53 -1.10 -3.17
C SER A 156 -37.62 -1.56 -4.31
N ASN A 157 -36.38 -1.98 -3.99
CA ASN A 157 -35.41 -2.51 -4.94
C ASN A 157 -35.42 -4.05 -5.00
N GLY A 158 -36.36 -4.72 -4.31
CA GLY A 158 -36.46 -6.19 -4.26
C GLY A 158 -35.36 -6.87 -3.44
N VAL A 159 -34.65 -6.13 -2.58
CA VAL A 159 -33.53 -6.63 -1.79
C VAL A 159 -33.90 -6.70 -0.31
N SER A 160 -33.47 -7.77 0.38
CA SER A 160 -33.70 -7.85 1.82
C SER A 160 -32.87 -6.78 2.58
N PRO A 161 -33.44 -6.06 3.56
CA PRO A 161 -32.72 -4.98 4.25
C PRO A 161 -31.45 -5.44 4.97
N LEU A 162 -31.48 -6.66 5.54
CA LEU A 162 -30.33 -7.26 6.21
C LEU A 162 -29.19 -7.57 5.22
N TRP A 163 -29.53 -8.10 4.05
CA TRP A 163 -28.54 -8.36 3.00
C TRP A 163 -27.96 -7.07 2.44
N LEU A 164 -28.80 -6.04 2.24
CA LEU A 164 -28.35 -4.72 1.82
C LEU A 164 -27.31 -4.15 2.79
N GLY A 165 -27.61 -4.10 4.09
CA GLY A 165 -26.66 -3.59 5.08
C GLY A 165 -25.36 -4.40 5.17
N THR A 166 -25.46 -5.72 4.99
CA THR A 166 -24.29 -6.62 4.96
C THR A 166 -23.40 -6.35 3.75
N PHE A 167 -24.01 -6.27 2.56
CA PHE A 167 -23.31 -6.01 1.31
C PHE A 167 -22.65 -4.62 1.32
N LEU A 168 -23.38 -3.63 1.81
CA LEU A 168 -22.92 -2.24 1.88
C LEU A 168 -21.72 -2.08 2.82
N SER A 169 -21.75 -2.75 3.98
CA SER A 169 -20.63 -2.80 4.92
C SER A 169 -19.36 -3.32 4.26
N SER A 170 -19.46 -4.48 3.60
CA SER A 170 -18.32 -5.11 2.93
C SER A 170 -17.82 -4.28 1.76
N SER A 171 -18.72 -3.73 0.93
CA SER A 171 -18.38 -2.88 -0.20
C SER A 171 -17.68 -1.59 0.23
N ALA A 172 -18.13 -0.99 1.35
CA ALA A 172 -17.49 0.17 1.95
C ALA A 172 -16.07 -0.16 2.42
N PHE A 173 -15.88 -1.23 3.20
CA PHE A 173 -14.58 -1.61 3.73
C PHE A 173 -13.58 -2.08 2.66
N ASN A 174 -14.05 -2.77 1.62
CA ASN A 174 -13.20 -3.24 0.53
C ASN A 174 -12.96 -2.17 -0.54
N ASN A 175 -13.61 -1.00 -0.41
CA ASN A 175 -13.47 0.14 -1.30
C ASN A 175 -13.85 -0.25 -2.74
N CYS A 176 -15.04 -0.84 -2.89
CA CYS A 176 -15.53 -1.38 -4.17
C CYS A 176 -16.59 -0.51 -4.86
N GLY A 177 -17.40 0.23 -4.09
CA GLY A 177 -18.41 1.15 -4.64
C GLY A 177 -19.63 0.53 -5.25
N LEU A 178 -19.79 -0.77 -5.04
CA LEU A 178 -20.97 -1.49 -5.45
C LEU A 178 -22.05 -1.32 -4.39
N SER A 179 -23.25 -0.93 -4.83
CA SER A 179 -24.46 -0.95 -4.02
C SER A 179 -25.49 -1.85 -4.70
N LEU A 180 -26.33 -2.49 -3.90
CA LEU A 180 -27.46 -3.26 -4.41
C LEU A 180 -28.66 -2.37 -4.76
N LEU A 181 -28.59 -1.07 -4.43
CA LEU A 181 -29.58 -0.08 -4.79
C LEU A 181 -29.23 0.57 -6.13
N ASP A 182 -30.27 0.82 -6.93
CA ASP A 182 -30.19 1.49 -8.23
C ASP A 182 -29.55 2.88 -8.13
N LEU A 183 -29.94 3.63 -7.11
CA LEU A 183 -29.45 4.99 -6.85
C LEU A 183 -28.28 5.02 -5.84
N ASN A 184 -27.55 3.91 -5.73
CA ASN A 184 -26.39 3.79 -4.86
C ASN A 184 -26.63 4.23 -3.40
N MET A 185 -26.07 5.37 -2.97
CA MET A 185 -26.24 5.92 -1.62
C MET A 185 -27.15 7.14 -1.55
N VAL A 186 -27.71 7.60 -2.68
CA VAL A 186 -28.59 8.77 -2.75
C VAL A 186 -29.80 8.67 -1.79
N PRO A 187 -30.47 7.50 -1.64
CA PRO A 187 -31.57 7.37 -0.68
C PRO A 187 -31.16 7.56 0.79
N PHE A 188 -29.86 7.53 1.08
CA PHE A 188 -29.29 7.64 2.42
C PHE A 188 -28.67 9.01 2.72
N SER A 189 -28.82 10.01 1.84
CA SER A 189 -28.32 11.39 2.05
C SER A 189 -28.71 12.00 3.41
N THR A 190 -29.92 11.72 3.88
CA THR A 190 -30.43 12.20 5.18
C THR A 190 -29.96 11.37 6.39
N SER A 191 -29.31 10.22 6.16
CA SER A 191 -29.04 9.22 7.19
C SER A 191 -27.62 9.32 7.73
N PHE A 192 -27.47 10.11 8.80
CA PHE A 192 -26.18 10.32 9.48
C PHE A 192 -25.44 9.02 9.79
N LEU A 193 -26.13 8.03 10.36
CA LEU A 193 -25.52 6.76 10.75
C LEU A 193 -24.93 6.02 9.55
N VAL A 194 -25.67 5.89 8.46
CA VAL A 194 -25.24 5.14 7.26
C VAL A 194 -24.03 5.80 6.62
N LEU A 195 -24.07 7.13 6.42
CA LEU A 195 -22.99 7.86 5.78
C LEU A 195 -21.73 7.83 6.64
N VAL A 196 -21.84 8.17 7.94
CA VAL A 196 -20.67 8.21 8.82
C VAL A 196 -20.05 6.83 9.04
N SER A 197 -20.86 5.78 9.28
CA SER A 197 -20.32 4.43 9.46
C SER A 197 -19.65 3.92 8.18
N SER A 198 -20.25 4.19 7.02
CA SER A 198 -19.68 3.80 5.72
C SER A 198 -18.40 4.57 5.40
N SER A 199 -18.31 5.86 5.74
CA SER A 199 -17.06 6.63 5.64
C SER A 199 -15.96 6.07 6.53
N VAL A 200 -16.28 5.71 7.78
CA VAL A 200 -15.30 5.10 8.71
C VAL A 200 -14.80 3.76 8.17
N LEU A 201 -15.70 2.92 7.65
CA LEU A 201 -15.34 1.64 7.01
C LEU A 201 -14.47 1.86 5.77
N ALA A 202 -14.83 2.81 4.90
CA ALA A 202 -14.07 3.13 3.68
C ALA A 202 -12.66 3.67 3.97
N LEU A 203 -12.50 4.45 5.06
CA LEU A 203 -11.19 4.88 5.55
C LEU A 203 -10.40 3.70 6.11
N ALA A 204 -11.02 2.87 6.96
CA ALA A 204 -10.40 1.68 7.54
C ALA A 204 -9.98 0.64 6.50
N GLY A 205 -10.56 0.68 5.30
CA GLY A 205 -10.16 -0.10 4.14
C GLY A 205 -8.85 0.36 3.49
N ASN A 206 -8.79 0.33 2.16
CA ASN A 206 -7.56 0.44 1.37
C ASN A 206 -6.72 1.70 1.62
N LEU A 207 -7.35 2.82 1.98
CA LEU A 207 -6.66 4.10 2.10
C LEU A 207 -5.92 4.27 3.42
N ALA A 208 -6.59 4.05 4.56
CA ALA A 208 -6.02 4.28 5.88
C ALA A 208 -5.68 3.00 6.63
N PHE A 209 -5.78 1.82 6.01
CA PHE A 209 -5.34 0.55 6.63
C PHE A 209 -3.95 0.63 7.29
N PRO A 210 -2.88 1.16 6.64
CA PRO A 210 -1.56 1.25 7.29
C PRO A 210 -1.55 2.12 8.56
N ILE A 211 -2.43 3.12 8.60
CA ILE A 211 -2.58 4.06 9.72
C ILE A 211 -3.35 3.38 10.85
N VAL A 212 -4.54 2.84 10.54
CA VAL A 212 -5.44 2.21 11.51
C VAL A 212 -4.79 0.96 12.09
N PHE A 213 -4.21 0.11 11.25
CA PHE A 213 -3.55 -1.12 11.69
C PHE A 213 -2.34 -0.84 12.60
N ARG A 214 -1.52 0.18 12.29
CA ARG A 214 -0.43 0.61 13.18
C ARG A 214 -0.97 1.16 14.50
N GLY A 215 -2.01 1.98 14.45
CA GLY A 215 -2.70 2.51 15.64
C GLY A 215 -3.26 1.41 16.53
N LEU A 216 -3.83 0.36 15.94
CA LEU A 216 -4.32 -0.82 16.64
C LEU A 216 -3.19 -1.57 17.35
N LEU A 217 -2.07 -1.84 16.67
CA LEU A 217 -0.91 -2.49 17.27
C LEU A 217 -0.30 -1.67 18.41
N TRP A 218 -0.22 -0.35 18.24
CA TRP A 218 0.26 0.56 19.28
C TRP A 218 -0.67 0.60 20.49
N SER A 219 -1.99 0.62 20.26
CA SER A 219 -3.01 0.58 21.31
C SER A 219 -2.98 -0.76 22.06
N ALA A 220 -2.86 -1.88 21.33
CA ALA A 220 -2.69 -3.20 21.93
C ALA A 220 -1.47 -3.25 22.86
N LEU A 221 -0.34 -2.68 22.44
CA LEU A 221 0.88 -2.61 23.27
C LEU A 221 0.69 -1.79 24.56
N LYS A 222 -0.23 -0.81 24.56
CA LYS A 222 -0.56 -0.01 25.75
C LYS A 222 -1.55 -0.70 26.69
N VAL A 223 -2.45 -1.51 26.14
CA VAL A 223 -3.48 -2.25 26.90
C VAL A 223 -2.92 -3.54 27.51
N LEU A 224 -1.91 -4.17 26.89
CA LEU A 224 -1.32 -5.41 27.41
C LEU A 224 -0.69 -5.21 28.81
N PRO A 225 -1.13 -5.98 29.83
CA PRO A 225 -0.56 -5.92 31.17
C PRO A 225 0.90 -6.39 31.19
N ALA A 226 1.66 -5.91 32.17
CA ALA A 226 3.10 -6.18 32.29
C ALA A 226 3.44 -7.56 32.89
N ASP A 227 2.53 -8.53 32.77
CA ASP A 227 2.69 -9.86 33.35
C ASP A 227 3.67 -10.73 32.55
N ASN A 228 4.35 -11.66 33.22
CA ASN A 228 5.31 -12.59 32.61
C ASN A 228 4.70 -13.41 31.45
N HIS A 229 3.38 -13.65 31.45
CA HIS A 229 2.73 -14.44 30.40
C HIS A 229 2.58 -13.68 29.07
N PHE A 230 2.43 -12.35 29.12
CA PHE A 230 2.25 -11.51 27.92
C PHE A 230 3.54 -10.82 27.46
N GLN A 231 4.66 -11.06 28.15
CA GLN A 231 5.94 -10.45 27.81
C GLN A 231 6.38 -10.79 26.38
N ASP A 232 6.27 -12.06 25.96
CA ASP A 232 6.59 -12.52 24.61
C ASP A 232 5.78 -11.77 23.53
N TRP A 233 4.48 -11.56 23.78
CA TRP A 233 3.60 -10.83 22.88
C TRP A 233 3.99 -9.35 22.78
N ARG A 234 4.31 -8.73 23.92
CA ARG A 234 4.75 -7.34 23.97
C ARG A 234 6.08 -7.13 23.26
N GLU A 235 7.04 -8.03 23.44
CA GLU A 235 8.32 -8.00 22.75
C GLU A 235 8.13 -8.15 21.23
N THR A 236 7.26 -9.07 20.81
CA THR A 236 6.92 -9.30 19.41
C THR A 236 6.24 -8.08 18.77
N ILE A 237 5.23 -7.47 19.42
CA ILE A 237 4.59 -6.25 18.93
C ILE A 237 5.58 -5.08 18.86
N THR A 238 6.44 -4.96 19.87
CA THR A 238 7.49 -3.92 19.89
C THR A 238 8.42 -4.08 18.69
N PHE A 239 8.81 -5.31 18.37
CA PHE A 239 9.62 -5.61 17.20
C PHE A 239 8.90 -5.25 15.90
N ILE A 240 7.62 -5.64 15.75
CA ILE A 240 6.78 -5.32 14.59
C ILE A 240 6.70 -3.80 14.36
N LEU A 241 6.48 -3.02 15.42
CA LEU A 241 6.34 -1.56 15.32
C LEU A 241 7.66 -0.83 15.04
N LYS A 242 8.80 -1.42 15.44
CA LYS A 242 10.14 -0.86 15.27
C LYS A 242 10.74 -1.17 13.90
N TYR A 243 10.52 -2.38 13.37
CA TYR A 243 11.04 -2.82 12.06
C TYR A 243 9.92 -3.29 11.11
N PRO A 244 8.95 -2.42 10.79
CA PRO A 244 7.72 -2.82 10.11
C PRO A 244 7.95 -3.29 8.67
N ARG A 245 8.83 -2.61 7.92
CA ARG A 245 9.12 -2.88 6.50
C ARG A 245 9.80 -4.22 6.24
N ARG A 246 10.41 -4.82 7.28
CA ARG A 246 10.98 -6.16 7.18
C ARG A 246 9.92 -7.25 7.27
N LEU A 247 8.77 -6.96 7.87
CA LEU A 247 7.77 -7.97 8.23
C LEU A 247 6.51 -7.89 7.36
N TYR A 248 6.08 -6.68 7.01
CA TYR A 248 4.82 -6.49 6.29
C TYR A 248 4.85 -5.26 5.38
N ILE A 249 4.41 -5.46 4.13
CA ILE A 249 4.42 -4.43 3.06
C ILE A 249 3.57 -3.21 3.43
N TYR A 250 2.44 -3.42 4.10
CA TYR A 250 1.49 -2.35 4.41
C TYR A 250 1.66 -1.77 5.81
N LEU A 251 2.77 -2.09 6.50
CA LEU A 251 3.12 -1.45 7.77
C LEU A 251 4.28 -0.49 7.55
N PHE A 252 4.05 0.79 7.84
CA PHE A 252 5.04 1.84 7.68
C PHE A 252 5.69 2.25 9.01
N PRO A 253 6.92 2.81 8.97
CA PRO A 253 7.53 3.45 10.14
C PRO A 253 6.69 4.65 10.62
N SER A 254 6.83 5.03 11.89
CA SER A 254 6.01 6.07 12.53
C SER A 254 6.00 7.40 11.80
N LEU A 255 7.15 7.86 11.30
CA LEU A 255 7.26 9.12 10.55
C LEU A 255 6.39 9.09 9.29
N HIS A 256 6.51 8.04 8.49
CA HIS A 256 5.75 7.89 7.25
C HIS A 256 4.25 7.74 7.53
N THR A 257 3.86 7.04 8.59
CA THR A 257 2.45 6.96 9.00
C THR A 257 1.88 8.34 9.36
N TRP A 258 2.62 9.18 10.10
CA TRP A 258 2.16 10.53 10.42
C TRP A 258 2.09 11.44 9.19
N ILE A 259 3.06 11.34 8.27
CA ILE A 259 3.01 12.06 6.99
C ILE A 259 1.77 11.64 6.20
N LEU A 260 1.46 10.34 6.14
CA LEU A 260 0.24 9.84 5.49
C LEU A 260 -1.03 10.39 6.13
N VAL A 261 -1.09 10.48 7.46
CA VAL A 261 -2.23 11.10 8.18
C VAL A 261 -2.39 12.57 7.79
N VAL A 262 -1.30 13.34 7.79
CA VAL A 262 -1.32 14.76 7.42
C VAL A 262 -1.79 14.95 5.97
N ILE A 263 -1.24 14.17 5.04
CA ILE A 263 -1.64 14.21 3.63
C ILE A 263 -3.11 13.81 3.47
N LEU A 264 -3.57 12.78 4.17
CA LEU A 264 -4.96 12.32 4.14
C LEU A 264 -5.93 13.43 4.58
N VAL A 265 -5.64 14.07 5.71
CA VAL A 265 -6.46 15.16 6.26
C VAL A 265 -6.43 16.38 5.34
N LEU A 266 -5.25 16.75 4.83
CA LEU A 266 -5.10 17.92 3.96
C LEU A 266 -5.83 17.74 2.62
N ILE A 267 -5.67 16.58 1.97
CA ILE A 267 -6.32 16.28 0.69
C ILE A 267 -7.85 16.25 0.85
N ASN A 268 -8.38 15.53 1.86
CA ASN A 268 -9.84 15.49 2.10
C ASN A 268 -10.40 16.84 2.53
N GLY A 269 -9.65 17.60 3.35
CA GLY A 269 -10.05 18.93 3.79
C GLY A 269 -10.15 19.91 2.62
N LEU A 270 -9.15 19.91 1.73
CA LEU A 270 -9.18 20.73 0.51
C LEU A 270 -10.35 20.34 -0.40
N GLU A 271 -10.63 19.04 -0.55
CA GLU A 271 -11.77 18.55 -1.34
C GLU A 271 -13.11 19.02 -0.76
N GLY A 272 -13.30 18.93 0.57
CA GLY A 272 -14.53 19.35 1.23
C GLY A 272 -14.76 20.86 1.18
N ILE A 273 -13.68 21.64 1.31
CA ILE A 273 -13.71 23.09 1.09
C ILE A 273 -14.12 23.38 -0.35
N ALA A 274 -13.46 22.74 -1.31
CA ALA A 274 -13.76 22.93 -2.73
C ALA A 274 -15.19 22.51 -3.09
N PHE A 275 -15.74 21.47 -2.46
CA PHE A 275 -17.13 21.06 -2.64
C PHE A 275 -18.11 22.20 -2.35
N HIS A 276 -17.92 22.92 -1.25
CA HIS A 276 -18.81 24.03 -0.87
C HIS A 276 -18.62 25.25 -1.78
N PHE A 277 -17.38 25.54 -2.20
CA PHE A 277 -17.10 26.67 -3.08
C PHE A 277 -17.54 26.44 -4.52
N LEU A 278 -17.26 25.27 -5.09
CA LEU A 278 -17.52 24.95 -6.50
C LEU A 278 -18.99 24.65 -6.77
N ASN A 279 -19.72 24.09 -5.80
CA ASN A 279 -21.15 23.80 -5.93
C ASN A 279 -22.08 24.94 -5.48
N LYS A 280 -21.54 26.15 -5.25
CA LYS A 280 -22.37 27.31 -4.88
C LYS A 280 -23.43 27.59 -5.96
N LYS A 281 -24.69 27.83 -5.54
CA LYS A 281 -25.85 28.03 -6.44
C LYS A 281 -26.20 26.80 -7.27
N ASN A 282 -26.05 25.59 -6.73
CA ASN A 282 -26.46 24.37 -7.41
C ASN A 282 -27.91 24.04 -7.00
N PRO A 283 -28.89 24.02 -7.93
CA PRO A 283 -30.30 23.82 -7.59
C PRO A 283 -30.57 22.50 -6.85
N THR A 284 -29.76 21.46 -7.04
CA THR A 284 -29.94 20.17 -6.34
C THR A 284 -29.45 20.21 -4.89
N LEU A 285 -28.40 20.97 -4.60
CA LEU A 285 -27.87 21.11 -3.24
C LEU A 285 -28.57 22.21 -2.45
N ASP A 286 -28.97 23.30 -3.10
CA ASP A 286 -29.59 24.45 -2.44
C ASP A 286 -30.96 24.11 -1.81
N THR A 287 -31.60 23.01 -2.24
CA THR A 287 -32.84 22.49 -1.62
C THR A 287 -32.59 21.76 -0.30
N LEU A 288 -31.36 21.29 -0.06
CA LEU A 288 -31.01 20.56 1.15
C LEU A 288 -30.64 21.51 2.29
N PRO A 289 -31.01 21.20 3.54
CA PRO A 289 -30.53 21.94 4.70
C PRO A 289 -29.00 21.94 4.80
N PRO A 290 -28.37 23.01 5.33
CA PRO A 290 -26.91 23.16 5.34
C PRO A 290 -26.19 22.06 6.15
N HIS A 291 -26.83 21.50 7.18
CA HIS A 291 -26.26 20.40 7.95
C HIS A 291 -26.20 19.08 7.17
N ILE A 292 -27.16 18.84 6.26
CA ILE A 292 -27.17 17.67 5.37
C ILE A 292 -26.15 17.88 4.26
N GLN A 293 -26.08 19.08 3.68
CA GLN A 293 -25.05 19.41 2.69
C GLN A 293 -23.63 19.18 3.23
N PHE A 294 -23.37 19.56 4.49
CA PHE A 294 -22.08 19.31 5.12
C PHE A 294 -21.81 17.81 5.30
N LEU A 295 -22.82 17.04 5.70
CA LEU A 295 -22.71 15.59 5.85
C LEU A 295 -22.46 14.88 4.51
N ASP A 296 -23.20 15.26 3.47
CA ASP A 296 -23.03 14.73 2.11
C ASP A 296 -21.66 15.09 1.55
N ALA A 297 -21.21 16.33 1.76
CA ALA A 297 -19.86 16.75 1.39
C ALA A 297 -18.79 15.92 2.12
N TYR A 298 -18.92 15.76 3.44
CA TYR A 298 -18.01 14.93 4.23
C TYR A 298 -17.96 13.50 3.69
N PHE A 299 -19.12 12.88 3.49
CA PHE A 299 -19.21 11.53 2.96
C PHE A 299 -18.53 11.43 1.59
N GLN A 300 -18.90 12.33 0.67
CA GLN A 300 -18.42 12.31 -0.69
C GLN A 300 -16.89 12.48 -0.75
N THR A 301 -16.32 13.42 0.00
CA THR A 301 -14.85 13.64 0.03
C THR A 301 -14.06 12.41 0.50
N VAL A 302 -14.64 11.61 1.39
CA VAL A 302 -14.02 10.36 1.86
C VAL A 302 -14.09 9.28 0.77
N VAL A 303 -15.26 9.12 0.14
CA VAL A 303 -15.51 8.01 -0.80
C VAL A 303 -15.01 8.28 -2.21
N THR A 304 -14.90 9.54 -2.66
CA THR A 304 -14.45 9.90 -4.03
C THR A 304 -13.11 9.28 -4.39
N ARG A 305 -12.20 9.11 -3.43
CA ARG A 305 -10.86 8.57 -3.68
C ARG A 305 -10.75 7.07 -3.45
N THR A 306 -11.79 6.44 -2.88
CA THR A 306 -11.65 5.16 -2.21
C THR A 306 -12.76 4.20 -2.57
N ALA A 307 -13.96 4.46 -2.08
CA ALA A 307 -15.08 3.55 -2.18
C ALA A 307 -15.97 3.85 -3.37
N GLY A 308 -15.89 5.01 -4.03
CA GLY A 308 -16.66 5.28 -5.24
C GLY A 308 -18.19 5.26 -5.08
N PHE A 309 -18.68 5.41 -3.85
CA PHE A 309 -20.10 5.68 -3.62
C PHE A 309 -20.44 7.12 -4.00
N ASP A 310 -21.67 7.33 -4.45
CA ASP A 310 -22.24 8.64 -4.70
C ASP A 310 -23.52 8.84 -3.87
N VAL A 311 -23.50 9.89 -3.05
CA VAL A 311 -24.68 10.36 -2.30
C VAL A 311 -25.48 11.39 -3.09
N ILE A 312 -24.81 12.05 -4.03
CA ILE A 312 -25.40 12.94 -5.03
C ILE A 312 -24.90 12.45 -6.39
N PRO A 313 -25.80 12.19 -7.36
CA PRO A 313 -25.39 11.77 -8.68
C PRO A 313 -24.34 12.72 -9.26
N ILE A 314 -23.25 12.17 -9.77
CA ILE A 314 -22.11 12.96 -10.23
C ILE A 314 -22.52 13.90 -11.39
N SER A 315 -23.47 13.50 -12.23
CA SER A 315 -24.06 14.31 -13.30
C SER A 315 -24.76 15.59 -12.81
N PHE A 316 -25.23 15.64 -11.56
CA PHE A 316 -25.86 16.82 -10.96
C PHE A 316 -24.88 17.78 -10.30
N LEU A 317 -23.61 17.41 -10.19
CA LEU A 317 -22.57 18.30 -9.71
C LEU A 317 -22.12 19.24 -10.83
N ARG A 318 -21.63 20.42 -10.44
CA ARG A 318 -21.08 21.36 -11.42
C ARG A 318 -19.82 20.79 -12.06
N ILE A 319 -19.58 21.13 -13.33
CA ILE A 319 -18.43 20.64 -14.11
C ILE A 319 -17.09 20.88 -13.40
N GLY A 320 -16.95 22.01 -12.69
CA GLY A 320 -15.75 22.30 -11.89
C GLY A 320 -15.52 21.28 -10.77
N MET A 321 -16.57 20.78 -10.14
CA MET A 321 -16.47 19.73 -9.12
C MET A 321 -16.15 18.37 -9.73
N GLN A 322 -16.77 18.04 -10.87
CA GLN A 322 -16.46 16.81 -11.61
C GLN A 322 -14.99 16.77 -12.05
N ALA A 323 -14.45 17.90 -12.53
CA ALA A 323 -13.04 18.02 -12.89
C ALA A 323 -12.11 17.89 -11.68
N LEU A 324 -12.49 18.41 -10.51
CA LEU A 324 -11.74 18.18 -9.28
C LEU A 324 -11.76 16.70 -8.88
N TYR A 325 -12.91 16.04 -8.93
CA TYR A 325 -13.02 14.60 -8.65
C TYR A 325 -12.15 13.77 -9.59
N LEU A 326 -12.11 14.10 -10.89
CA LEU A 326 -11.21 13.48 -11.86
C LEU A 326 -9.75 13.51 -11.37
N ALA A 327 -9.27 14.68 -10.95
CA ALA A 327 -7.91 14.85 -10.44
C ALA A 327 -7.68 14.07 -9.13
N MET A 328 -8.63 14.13 -8.21
CA MET A 328 -8.52 13.51 -6.87
C MET A 328 -8.56 11.98 -6.93
N MET A 329 -9.37 11.41 -7.82
CA MET A 329 -9.38 9.98 -8.10
C MET A 329 -8.02 9.48 -8.58
N PHE A 330 -7.35 10.24 -9.43
CA PHE A 330 -6.02 9.89 -9.90
C PHE A 330 -4.99 9.89 -8.76
N VAL A 331 -5.01 10.93 -7.92
CA VAL A 331 -4.08 11.13 -6.79
C VAL A 331 -4.25 10.08 -5.67
N SER A 332 -5.38 9.39 -5.60
CA SER A 332 -5.77 8.44 -4.52
C SER A 332 -4.67 7.48 -4.05
N ALA A 333 -3.96 6.80 -4.96
CA ALA A 333 -2.97 5.78 -4.61
C ALA A 333 -1.57 6.34 -4.28
N TYR A 334 -1.27 7.57 -4.71
CA TYR A 334 0.09 8.10 -4.67
C TYR A 334 0.66 8.26 -3.27
N PRO A 335 -0.06 8.78 -2.25
CA PRO A 335 0.51 8.93 -0.91
C PRO A 335 1.01 7.59 -0.33
N VAL A 336 0.23 6.52 -0.47
CA VAL A 336 0.58 5.19 0.04
C VAL A 336 1.73 4.58 -0.74
N VAL A 337 1.70 4.68 -2.07
CA VAL A 337 2.80 4.22 -2.94
C VAL A 337 4.08 4.98 -2.60
N PHE A 338 4.00 6.29 -2.45
CA PHE A 338 5.12 7.13 -2.06
C PHE A 338 5.71 6.70 -0.72
N ALA A 339 4.87 6.46 0.30
CA ALA A 339 5.33 5.96 1.59
C ALA A 339 5.99 4.58 1.47
N MET A 340 5.48 3.71 0.59
CA MET A 340 6.07 2.41 0.30
C MET A 340 7.45 2.54 -0.34
N ARG A 341 7.58 3.33 -1.42
CA ARG A 341 8.83 3.48 -2.16
C ARG A 341 9.91 4.20 -1.36
N SER A 342 9.54 5.29 -0.69
CA SER A 342 10.48 6.04 0.14
C SER A 342 10.99 5.26 1.36
N SER A 343 10.27 4.21 1.78
CA SER A 343 10.67 3.35 2.90
C SER A 343 11.23 1.98 2.47
N ASN A 344 11.32 1.69 1.16
CA ASN A 344 11.85 0.44 0.63
C ASN A 344 13.34 0.60 0.25
N VAL A 345 14.19 -0.28 0.78
CA VAL A 345 15.65 -0.19 0.63
C VAL A 345 16.13 -0.71 -0.72
N TYR A 346 15.43 -1.70 -1.28
CA TYR A 346 15.83 -2.38 -2.52
C TYR A 346 15.41 -1.65 -3.78
N GLU A 347 14.41 -0.76 -3.69
CA GLU A 347 14.01 0.07 -4.83
C GLU A 347 15.15 1.01 -5.24
N GLU A 348 15.98 1.43 -4.28
CA GLU A 348 17.19 2.25 -4.50
C GLU A 348 18.17 1.61 -5.50
N ARG A 349 18.26 0.26 -5.51
CA ARG A 349 19.15 -0.52 -6.39
C ARG A 349 18.61 -0.61 -7.82
N SER A 350 17.32 -0.88 -7.98
CA SER A 350 16.64 -0.91 -9.30
C SER A 350 16.47 0.49 -9.91
N LEU A 351 16.37 1.53 -9.08
CA LEU A 351 16.21 2.92 -9.49
C LEU A 351 17.53 3.58 -9.92
N GLY A 352 18.65 2.84 -9.89
CA GLY A 352 19.93 3.31 -10.37
C GLY A 352 20.54 4.45 -9.56
N ILE A 353 20.14 4.58 -8.28
CA ILE A 353 20.81 5.49 -7.32
C ILE A 353 22.31 5.17 -7.25
N TYR A 354 22.69 3.93 -7.60
CA TYR A 354 24.07 3.46 -7.76
C TYR A 354 24.41 2.92 -9.16
N ALA A 355 23.42 2.72 -10.06
CA ALA A 355 23.66 2.04 -11.34
C ALA A 355 24.49 2.88 -12.33
N ASN A 356 24.38 4.21 -12.28
CA ASN A 356 25.15 5.09 -13.17
C ASN A 356 26.66 5.17 -12.81
N GLU A 357 27.07 4.55 -11.70
CA GLU A 357 28.45 4.50 -11.22
C GLU A 357 29.00 3.06 -11.19
N LEU A 358 28.15 2.05 -11.40
CA LEU A 358 28.52 0.63 -11.52
C LEU A 358 29.01 0.23 -12.92
N LEU A 359 29.11 1.17 -13.87
CA LEU A 359 29.74 0.87 -15.16
C LEU A 359 31.25 0.64 -14.91
N PRO A 360 31.79 -0.56 -15.23
CA PRO A 360 33.21 -0.89 -15.04
C PRO A 360 34.15 0.14 -15.69
N GLU A 361 33.69 0.75 -16.79
CA GLU A 361 34.41 1.84 -17.48
C GLU A 361 34.70 3.05 -16.58
N LYS A 362 33.84 3.38 -15.61
CA LYS A 362 34.10 4.51 -14.71
C LYS A 362 35.09 4.18 -13.60
N SER A 363 35.16 2.93 -13.14
CA SER A 363 36.17 2.52 -12.16
C SER A 363 37.57 2.44 -12.75
N GLU A 364 37.71 2.01 -14.01
CA GLU A 364 39.01 1.92 -14.69
C GLU A 364 39.57 3.30 -15.06
N MET A 365 38.71 4.32 -15.20
CA MET A 365 39.12 5.71 -15.45
C MET A 365 39.90 6.33 -14.28
N PHE A 366 39.78 5.77 -13.06
CA PHE A 366 40.48 6.26 -11.86
C PHE A 366 41.81 5.54 -11.57
N SER A 367 42.16 4.49 -12.31
CA SER A 367 43.40 3.71 -12.12
C SER A 367 44.49 3.96 -13.16
N SER A 368 44.25 4.84 -14.14
CA SER A 368 45.29 5.24 -15.11
C SER A 368 46.09 6.44 -14.59
N PRO A 369 47.44 6.40 -14.56
CA PRO A 369 48.28 7.51 -14.06
C PRO A 369 48.21 8.80 -14.88
N ASN A 370 47.52 8.80 -16.02
CA ASN A 370 47.55 9.85 -17.03
C ASN A 370 46.19 10.56 -17.24
N TYR A 371 45.34 10.61 -16.22
CA TYR A 371 44.08 11.37 -16.30
C TYR A 371 44.33 12.86 -16.04
N GLY A 372 44.78 13.57 -17.07
CA GLY A 372 44.86 15.03 -17.11
C GLY A 372 44.22 15.55 -18.40
N ASP A 373 43.48 16.65 -18.28
CA ASP A 373 43.13 17.61 -19.34
C ASP A 373 41.97 17.37 -20.31
N GLU A 374 40.88 16.70 -19.95
CA GLU A 374 39.61 16.95 -20.67
C GLU A 374 38.42 17.25 -19.75
N ASP A 375 37.88 18.46 -19.94
CA ASP A 375 36.72 19.07 -19.29
C ASP A 375 35.45 18.20 -19.44
N THR A 376 35.35 17.15 -18.63
CA THR A 376 34.06 16.52 -18.40
C THR A 376 33.39 17.26 -17.25
N PHE A 377 32.51 18.21 -17.57
CA PHE A 377 31.56 18.82 -16.64
C PHE A 377 30.79 17.72 -15.91
N LEU A 378 31.32 17.24 -14.79
CA LEU A 378 30.57 16.46 -13.83
C LEU A 378 29.57 17.43 -13.18
N PRO A 379 28.25 17.25 -13.34
CA PRO A 379 27.30 18.17 -12.74
C PRO A 379 27.43 18.06 -11.22
N HIS A 380 28.01 19.09 -10.61
CA HIS A 380 27.96 19.33 -9.18
C HIS A 380 26.50 19.29 -8.74
N ALA A 381 26.13 18.25 -8.00
CA ALA A 381 24.78 18.08 -7.53
C ALA A 381 24.76 18.16 -6.00
N PRO A 382 24.59 19.35 -5.41
CA PRO A 382 24.23 19.45 -3.99
C PRO A 382 22.82 18.87 -3.84
N ARG A 383 22.72 17.68 -3.24
CA ARG A 383 21.57 16.78 -3.43
C ARG A 383 20.71 16.66 -2.18
N THR A 384 19.90 17.69 -1.91
CA THR A 384 18.88 17.69 -0.85
C THR A 384 17.79 16.66 -1.16
N ARG A 385 17.29 15.91 -0.15
CA ARG A 385 16.18 14.93 -0.30
C ARG A 385 14.99 15.47 -1.12
N ALA A 386 14.69 16.75 -0.99
CA ALA A 386 13.60 17.43 -1.71
C ALA A 386 13.76 17.44 -3.25
N TYR A 387 14.97 17.60 -3.76
CA TYR A 387 15.21 17.62 -5.22
C TYR A 387 14.95 16.24 -5.85
N TYR A 388 15.40 15.18 -5.17
CA TYR A 388 15.12 13.80 -5.59
C TYR A 388 13.63 13.46 -5.51
N LEU A 389 12.97 13.92 -4.45
CA LEU A 389 11.52 13.78 -4.28
C LEU A 389 10.75 14.42 -5.44
N GLN A 390 11.17 15.62 -5.87
CA GLN A 390 10.58 16.30 -7.00
C GLN A 390 10.80 15.55 -8.32
N GLN A 391 11.99 15.00 -8.53
CA GLN A 391 12.31 14.22 -9.72
C GLN A 391 11.54 12.89 -9.78
N GLU A 392 11.32 12.24 -8.63
CA GLU A 392 10.53 11.01 -8.49
C GLU A 392 9.05 11.24 -8.81
N ILE A 393 8.45 12.27 -8.21
CA ILE A 393 7.06 12.65 -8.48
C ILE A 393 6.89 12.92 -9.98
N ARG A 394 7.81 13.64 -10.62
CA ARG A 394 7.72 13.97 -12.05
C ARG A 394 7.81 12.73 -12.95
N LYS A 395 8.73 11.80 -12.67
CA LYS A 395 8.88 10.57 -13.44
C LYS A 395 7.67 9.64 -13.27
N GLN A 396 7.17 9.52 -12.04
CA GLN A 396 6.06 8.64 -11.72
C GLN A 396 4.73 9.17 -12.28
N LEU A 397 4.45 10.47 -12.12
CA LEU A 397 3.23 11.08 -12.63
C LEU A 397 3.15 11.00 -14.17
N GLY A 398 4.28 11.20 -14.86
CA GLY A 398 4.35 11.08 -16.32
C GLY A 398 4.13 9.65 -16.82
N HIS A 399 4.75 8.66 -16.17
CA HIS A 399 4.57 7.26 -16.52
C HIS A 399 3.16 6.71 -16.18
N ASP A 400 2.52 7.23 -15.13
CA ASP A 400 1.22 6.72 -14.70
C ASP A 400 0.05 7.46 -15.39
N LEU A 401 0.24 8.68 -15.90
CA LEU A 401 -0.82 9.46 -16.57
C LEU A 401 -1.07 9.06 -18.03
N TRP A 402 -0.07 8.52 -18.74
CA TRP A 402 -0.26 8.18 -20.15
C TRP A 402 -1.26 7.04 -20.36
N PHE A 403 -1.33 6.07 -19.42
CA PHE A 403 -2.25 4.93 -19.51
C PHE A 403 -3.74 5.34 -19.53
N PRO A 404 -4.28 6.06 -18.52
CA PRO A 404 -5.69 6.48 -18.55
C PRO A 404 -5.99 7.41 -19.73
N MET A 405 -5.03 8.23 -20.16
CA MET A 405 -5.21 9.08 -21.34
C MET A 405 -5.29 8.25 -22.64
N ALA A 406 -4.41 7.27 -22.81
CA ALA A 406 -4.43 6.35 -23.95
C ALA A 406 -5.73 5.53 -23.96
N THR A 407 -6.18 5.04 -22.80
CA THR A 407 -7.49 4.38 -22.65
C THR A 407 -8.62 5.29 -23.12
N ALA A 408 -8.66 6.55 -22.66
CA ALA A 408 -9.70 7.50 -23.06
C ALA A 408 -9.67 7.77 -24.58
N ILE A 409 -8.50 7.96 -25.17
CA ILE A 409 -8.34 8.19 -26.62
C ILE A 409 -8.84 6.97 -27.42
N LEU A 410 -8.46 5.76 -27.02
CA LEU A 410 -8.90 4.54 -27.71
C LEU A 410 -10.41 4.32 -27.61
N ILE A 411 -11.00 4.59 -26.44
CA ILE A 411 -12.46 4.52 -26.26
C ILE A 411 -13.14 5.60 -27.12
N LEU A 412 -12.60 6.83 -27.16
CA LEU A 412 -13.13 7.89 -28.01
C LEU A 412 -13.14 7.50 -29.49
N TRP A 413 -12.07 6.88 -29.99
CA TRP A 413 -12.02 6.42 -31.38
C TRP A 413 -13.12 5.40 -31.69
N ILE A 414 -13.38 4.46 -30.78
CA ILE A 414 -14.40 3.42 -30.96
C ILE A 414 -15.82 4.00 -30.81
N GLU A 415 -16.03 4.88 -29.83
CA GLU A 415 -17.34 5.47 -29.52
C GLU A 415 -17.67 6.71 -30.37
N THR A 416 -16.87 7.03 -31.40
CA THR A 416 -17.11 8.18 -32.28
C THR A 416 -18.55 8.17 -32.84
N GLY A 417 -19.06 7.00 -33.24
CA GLY A 417 -20.43 6.88 -33.74
C GLY A 417 -21.51 7.08 -32.67
N SER A 418 -21.22 6.79 -31.40
CA SER A 418 -22.10 7.06 -30.26
C SER A 418 -22.09 8.55 -29.89
N LEU A 419 -20.91 9.19 -30.00
CA LEU A 419 -20.73 10.64 -29.81
C LEU A 419 -21.52 11.46 -30.84
N ASP A 420 -21.52 11.04 -32.11
CA ASP A 420 -22.28 11.71 -33.17
C ASP A 420 -23.80 11.64 -32.96
N ARG A 421 -24.28 10.59 -32.26
CA ARG A 421 -25.70 10.42 -31.92
C ARG A 421 -26.09 11.27 -30.71
N ASP A 422 -25.33 11.15 -29.62
CA ASP A 422 -25.63 11.80 -28.33
C ASP A 422 -24.38 12.49 -27.76
N PRO A 423 -24.06 13.72 -28.22
CA PRO A 423 -22.81 14.40 -27.86
C PRO A 423 -22.76 14.86 -26.39
N THR A 424 -23.91 14.98 -25.73
CA THR A 424 -24.01 15.37 -24.31
C THR A 424 -23.61 14.23 -23.38
N THR A 425 -24.13 13.03 -23.64
CA THR A 425 -23.90 11.82 -22.84
C THR A 425 -22.51 11.26 -23.10
N PHE A 426 -22.14 11.08 -24.37
CA PHE A 426 -20.87 10.51 -24.80
C PHE A 426 -19.76 11.56 -24.95
N SER A 427 -19.87 12.69 -24.24
CA SER A 427 -18.88 13.76 -24.31
C SER A 427 -17.47 13.27 -23.97
N ALA A 428 -16.47 13.92 -24.58
CA ALA A 428 -15.06 13.58 -24.33
C ALA A 428 -14.69 13.67 -22.83
N PHE A 429 -15.32 14.59 -22.10
CA PHE A 429 -15.13 14.72 -20.66
C PHE A 429 -15.69 13.51 -19.89
N ASN A 430 -16.90 13.05 -20.21
CA ASN A 430 -17.51 11.90 -19.53
C ASN A 430 -16.71 10.61 -19.80
N ILE A 431 -16.25 10.41 -21.04
CA ILE A 431 -15.40 9.26 -21.39
C ILE A 431 -14.05 9.33 -20.66
N LEU A 432 -13.44 10.52 -20.56
CA LEU A 432 -12.22 10.72 -19.79
C LEU A 432 -12.45 10.43 -18.29
N PHE A 433 -13.57 10.88 -17.75
CA PHE A 433 -13.97 10.64 -16.36
C PHE A 433 -14.12 9.14 -16.07
N GLU A 434 -14.84 8.42 -16.93
CA GLU A 434 -15.04 6.99 -16.81
C GLU A 434 -13.69 6.23 -16.91
N SER A 435 -12.82 6.65 -17.83
CA SER A 435 -11.50 6.06 -18.04
C SER A 435 -10.58 6.24 -16.83
N VAL A 436 -10.52 7.45 -16.28
CA VAL A 436 -9.72 7.74 -15.07
C VAL A 436 -10.29 7.04 -13.85
N SER A 437 -11.62 7.00 -13.69
CA SER A 437 -12.26 6.27 -12.58
C SER A 437 -11.98 4.76 -12.65
N ALA A 438 -12.05 4.17 -13.84
CA ALA A 438 -11.70 2.77 -14.09
C ALA A 438 -10.22 2.50 -13.77
N TYR A 439 -9.31 3.31 -14.30
CA TYR A 439 -7.87 3.18 -14.05
C TYR A 439 -7.51 3.42 -12.57
N ALA A 440 -8.15 4.38 -11.91
CA ALA A 440 -7.91 4.65 -10.50
C ALA A 440 -8.45 3.54 -9.59
N GLY A 441 -9.40 2.75 -10.09
CA GLY A 441 -10.09 1.69 -9.34
C GLY A 441 -11.11 2.25 -8.34
N VAL A 442 -11.62 3.47 -8.56
CA VAL A 442 -12.57 4.17 -7.69
C VAL A 442 -13.99 3.70 -7.96
N GLY A 443 -14.43 3.73 -9.22
CA GLY A 443 -15.74 3.24 -9.61
C GLY A 443 -16.88 4.26 -9.62
N LEU A 444 -16.58 5.56 -9.47
CA LEU A 444 -17.53 6.64 -9.75
C LEU A 444 -17.78 6.77 -11.25
N SER A 445 -19.00 7.12 -11.64
CA SER A 445 -19.39 7.34 -13.02
C SER A 445 -20.20 8.63 -13.13
N THR A 446 -20.13 9.30 -14.28
CA THR A 446 -21.10 10.37 -14.60
C THR A 446 -22.51 9.82 -14.81
N GLY A 447 -22.63 8.51 -15.06
CA GLY A 447 -23.90 7.81 -15.23
C GLY A 447 -24.64 8.21 -16.51
N LEU A 448 -25.82 7.62 -16.66
CA LEU A 448 -26.80 7.90 -17.71
C LEU A 448 -28.05 8.50 -17.06
N GLN A 449 -28.78 9.36 -17.76
CA GLN A 449 -29.96 10.01 -17.19
C GLN A 449 -31.12 9.03 -16.97
N ASP A 450 -31.25 8.02 -17.84
CA ASP A 450 -32.38 7.09 -17.86
C ASP A 450 -32.06 5.70 -17.28
N GLN A 451 -30.81 5.47 -16.84
CA GLN A 451 -30.34 4.15 -16.45
C GLN A 451 -29.51 4.18 -15.17
N ALA A 452 -29.72 3.19 -14.30
CA ALA A 452 -29.05 3.04 -13.01
C ALA A 452 -27.69 2.32 -13.08
N TYR A 453 -27.13 2.14 -14.28
CA TYR A 453 -25.80 1.56 -14.48
C TYR A 453 -24.79 2.63 -14.91
N SER A 454 -23.50 2.35 -14.76
CA SER A 454 -22.41 3.28 -15.10
C SER A 454 -22.40 3.60 -16.60
N LEU A 455 -21.83 4.74 -17.02
CA LEU A 455 -21.73 5.12 -18.44
C LEU A 455 -21.15 4.00 -19.31
N CYS A 456 -20.20 3.23 -18.78
CA CYS A 456 -19.62 2.09 -19.48
C CYS A 456 -20.60 0.95 -19.84
N GLY A 457 -21.83 0.95 -19.33
CA GLY A 457 -22.86 -0.03 -19.67
C GLY A 457 -23.35 0.10 -21.11
N GLU A 458 -23.37 1.31 -21.67
CA GLU A 458 -23.82 1.56 -23.04
C GLU A 458 -22.69 1.46 -24.07
N PHE A 459 -21.44 1.45 -23.61
CA PHE A 459 -20.26 1.31 -24.47
C PHE A 459 -20.29 0.03 -25.33
N HIS A 460 -19.65 0.12 -26.50
CA HIS A 460 -19.37 -1.02 -27.35
C HIS A 460 -18.51 -2.07 -26.63
N ILE A 461 -18.62 -3.32 -27.07
CA ILE A 461 -17.91 -4.46 -26.45
C ILE A 461 -16.40 -4.23 -26.42
N ALA A 462 -15.84 -3.67 -27.51
CA ALA A 462 -14.42 -3.34 -27.58
C ALA A 462 -14.00 -2.31 -26.52
N SER A 463 -14.76 -1.23 -26.37
CA SER A 463 -14.54 -0.20 -25.34
C SER A 463 -14.63 -0.77 -23.92
N LYS A 464 -15.59 -1.67 -23.66
CA LYS A 464 -15.71 -2.40 -22.39
C LYS A 464 -14.48 -3.24 -22.08
N LEU A 465 -13.94 -3.96 -23.06
CA LEU A 465 -12.72 -4.76 -22.88
C LEU A 465 -11.50 -3.88 -22.58
N ILE A 466 -11.35 -2.75 -23.28
CA ILE A 466 -10.28 -1.78 -23.01
C ILE A 466 -10.40 -1.21 -21.59
N LEU A 467 -11.62 -0.91 -21.14
CA LEU A 467 -11.87 -0.42 -19.79
C LEU A 467 -11.52 -1.48 -18.73
N CYS A 468 -11.83 -2.76 -18.96
CA CYS A 468 -11.42 -3.86 -18.09
C CYS A 468 -9.89 -3.97 -17.97
N LEU A 469 -9.16 -3.82 -19.08
CA LEU A 469 -7.69 -3.79 -19.07
C LEU A 469 -7.16 -2.59 -18.28
N ALA A 470 -7.79 -1.42 -18.40
CA ALA A 470 -7.44 -0.23 -17.63
C ALA A 470 -7.65 -0.45 -16.12
N MET A 471 -8.76 -1.09 -15.71
CA MET A 471 -9.00 -1.45 -14.31
C MET A 471 -7.94 -2.42 -13.77
N LEU A 472 -7.59 -3.46 -14.55
CA LEU A 472 -6.56 -4.43 -14.17
C LEU A 472 -5.20 -3.74 -13.98
N ARG A 473 -4.79 -2.90 -14.94
CA ARG A 473 -3.54 -2.15 -14.88
C ARG A 473 -3.52 -1.17 -13.71
N GLY A 474 -4.66 -0.53 -13.46
CA GLY A 474 -4.91 0.38 -12.35
C GLY A 474 -4.71 -0.26 -10.99
N ARG A 475 -5.23 -1.48 -10.80
CA ARG A 475 -5.03 -2.27 -9.57
C ARG A 475 -3.57 -2.64 -9.33
N HIS A 476 -2.76 -2.80 -10.38
CA HIS A 476 -1.33 -3.10 -10.26
C HIS A 476 -0.42 -1.87 -10.06
N ARG A 477 -0.93 -0.62 -10.17
CA ARG A 477 -0.09 0.58 -10.00
C ARG A 477 0.48 0.77 -8.58
N GLY A 478 -0.16 0.13 -7.59
CA GLY A 478 0.24 0.18 -6.19
C GLY A 478 1.30 -0.85 -5.79
N LEU A 479 1.72 -1.72 -6.70
CA LEU A 479 2.72 -2.75 -6.42
C LEU A 479 4.14 -2.17 -6.46
N PRO A 480 5.05 -2.65 -5.60
CA PRO A 480 6.45 -2.24 -5.63
C PRO A 480 7.13 -2.74 -6.93
N VAL A 481 8.02 -1.93 -7.50
CA VAL A 481 8.73 -2.25 -8.76
C VAL A 481 9.78 -3.34 -8.55
N ALA A 482 10.34 -3.42 -7.35
CA ALA A 482 11.26 -4.45 -6.90
C ALA A 482 10.63 -5.32 -5.80
N ILE A 483 11.14 -6.55 -5.63
CA ILE A 483 10.69 -7.46 -4.57
C ILE A 483 10.96 -6.81 -3.21
N ASP A 484 9.88 -6.43 -2.53
CA ASP A 484 9.92 -5.82 -1.19
C ASP A 484 10.63 -6.75 -0.19
N GLN A 485 11.45 -6.20 0.71
CA GLN A 485 12.13 -6.95 1.76
C GLN A 485 11.13 -7.75 2.63
N ALA A 486 9.91 -7.26 2.79
CA ALA A 486 8.84 -7.98 3.49
C ALA A 486 8.39 -9.28 2.78
N VAL A 487 8.72 -9.46 1.51
CA VAL A 487 8.36 -10.62 0.68
C VAL A 487 9.55 -11.56 0.45
N GLN A 488 10.77 -11.08 0.69
CA GLN A 488 11.97 -11.89 0.50
C GLN A 488 11.97 -13.13 1.40
N LEU A 489 12.31 -14.26 0.77
CA LEU A 489 12.45 -15.54 1.44
C LEU A 489 13.77 -15.58 2.21
N PRO A 490 13.83 -16.28 3.35
CA PRO A 490 15.07 -16.43 4.09
C PRO A 490 16.12 -17.15 3.23
N GLN A 491 17.28 -16.53 3.05
CA GLN A 491 18.42 -17.07 2.31
C GLN A 491 19.19 -18.11 3.14
N ASP A 492 19.98 -18.95 2.47
CA ASP A 492 20.81 -19.96 3.13
C ASP A 492 21.89 -19.31 4.00
N ILE A 493 22.57 -18.27 3.49
CA ILE A 493 23.50 -17.43 4.24
C ILE A 493 22.76 -16.18 4.74
N PRO A 494 22.55 -16.03 6.07
CA PRO A 494 21.87 -14.86 6.60
C PRO A 494 22.69 -13.58 6.41
N GLY A 495 22.07 -12.54 5.85
CA GLY A 495 22.64 -11.19 5.83
C GLY A 495 23.64 -10.89 4.72
N GLU A 496 23.96 -11.84 3.84
CA GLU A 496 24.95 -11.64 2.78
C GLU A 496 24.59 -10.48 1.85
N MET A 497 23.33 -10.40 1.40
CA MET A 497 22.86 -9.26 0.61
C MET A 497 22.89 -7.94 1.38
N GLU A 498 22.58 -7.96 2.69
CA GLU A 498 22.57 -6.74 3.52
C GLU A 498 23.99 -6.23 3.77
N GLN A 499 24.97 -7.14 3.89
CA GLN A 499 26.40 -6.82 3.96
C GLN A 499 26.92 -6.28 2.63
N GLN A 500 26.62 -6.94 1.51
CA GLN A 500 27.00 -6.45 0.18
C GLN A 500 26.43 -5.04 -0.09
N ASP A 501 25.16 -4.80 0.24
CA ASP A 501 24.54 -3.47 0.08
C ASP A 501 25.22 -2.41 0.96
N HIS A 502 25.65 -2.77 2.18
CA HIS A 502 26.40 -1.87 3.06
C HIS A 502 27.78 -1.55 2.49
N GLU A 503 28.52 -2.56 2.03
CA GLU A 503 29.84 -2.40 1.40
C GLU A 503 29.78 -1.53 0.14
N ILE A 504 28.76 -1.72 -0.69
CA ILE A 504 28.53 -0.92 -1.88
C ILE A 504 28.34 0.55 -1.47
N ARG A 505 27.51 0.84 -0.46
CA ARG A 505 27.26 2.20 0.02
C ARG A 505 28.47 2.88 0.63
N THR A 506 29.24 2.17 1.46
CA THR A 506 30.43 2.74 2.09
C THR A 506 31.45 3.11 1.01
N ARG A 507 31.64 2.27 -0.02
CA ARG A 507 32.44 2.59 -1.20
C ARG A 507 31.97 3.88 -1.87
N PHE A 508 30.67 4.06 -2.10
CA PHE A 508 30.14 5.29 -2.69
C PHE A 508 30.39 6.53 -1.82
N SER A 509 30.13 6.45 -0.51
CA SER A 509 30.39 7.58 0.40
C SER A 509 31.85 8.01 0.45
N LEU A 510 32.77 7.06 0.27
CA LEU A 510 34.21 7.32 0.22
C LEU A 510 34.60 7.98 -1.11
N VAL A 511 33.98 7.59 -2.22
CA VAL A 511 34.18 8.23 -3.52
C VAL A 511 33.68 9.67 -3.49
N ASP A 512 32.49 9.92 -2.96
CA ASP A 512 31.94 11.27 -2.79
C ASP A 512 32.84 12.15 -1.91
N ALA A 513 33.28 11.63 -0.76
CA ALA A 513 34.20 12.35 0.13
C ALA A 513 35.57 12.61 -0.54
N ALA A 514 36.07 11.67 -1.34
CA ALA A 514 37.29 11.86 -2.11
C ALA A 514 37.14 12.96 -3.18
N LEU A 515 35.99 13.03 -3.85
CA LEU A 515 35.67 14.08 -4.82
C LEU A 515 35.54 15.46 -4.15
N GLU A 516 34.92 15.54 -2.97
CA GLU A 516 34.81 16.78 -2.19
C GLU A 516 36.17 17.27 -1.63
N SER A 517 37.09 16.34 -1.36
CA SER A 517 38.43 16.67 -0.82
C SER A 517 39.43 17.16 -1.87
N ARG A 518 39.11 17.10 -3.17
CA ARG A 518 39.99 17.62 -4.22
C ARG A 518 40.02 19.16 -4.14
N PRO A 519 41.21 19.80 -4.02
CA PRO A 519 41.29 21.25 -4.08
C PRO A 519 40.76 21.72 -5.45
N PRO A 520 40.07 22.87 -5.53
CA PRO A 520 39.67 23.44 -6.81
C PRO A 520 40.92 23.61 -7.66
N PHE A 521 40.89 23.12 -8.91
CA PHE A 521 41.98 23.27 -9.86
C PHE A 521 42.44 24.73 -9.84
N SER A 522 43.68 24.98 -9.43
CA SER A 522 44.29 26.29 -9.62
C SER A 522 44.41 26.48 -11.11
N THR A 523 43.57 27.35 -11.69
CA THR A 523 43.76 27.83 -13.05
C THR A 523 45.17 28.42 -13.10
N ARG A 524 46.12 27.72 -13.73
CA ARG A 524 47.42 28.31 -14.08
C ARG A 524 47.11 29.53 -14.95
N PRO A 525 47.67 30.72 -14.66
CA PRO A 525 47.54 31.83 -15.58
C PRO A 525 48.17 31.40 -16.90
N SER A 526 47.44 31.58 -17.99
CA SER A 526 47.92 31.41 -19.35
C SER A 526 49.23 32.20 -19.51
N ASP A 527 50.34 31.50 -19.71
CA ASP A 527 51.59 32.12 -20.10
C ASP A 527 51.33 32.91 -21.40
N GLN A 528 51.49 34.24 -21.29
CA GLN A 528 51.59 35.13 -22.43
C GLN A 528 52.86 34.73 -23.21
N ILE A 529 52.68 33.98 -24.29
CA ILE A 529 53.72 33.87 -25.32
C ILE A 529 53.61 35.14 -26.18
N LYS A 530 54.61 36.02 -26.01
CA LYS A 530 54.98 37.07 -26.95
C LYS A 530 55.63 36.48 -28.20
#